data_AF-A0A9E5BJ93-F1
#
_entry.id   AF-A0A9E5BJ93-F1
#
_cell.length_a   1.000
_cell.length_b   1.000
_cell.length_c   1.000
_cell.angle_alpha   90.00
_cell.angle_beta   90.00
_cell.angle_gamma   90.00
#
_symmetry.space_group_name_H-M   'P 1'
#
loop_
_entity.id
_entity.type
_entity.pdbx_description
1 polymer ?
#
loop_
_entity_poly.entity_id
_entity_poly.type
_entity_poly.pdbx_seq_one_letter_code
_entity_poly.pdbx_strand_id
1 'polypeptide(L)'
;IKLGKRLEAKEEEIALEANRLNPDDRRKLMMYGLADAATVDQINQTQASAILAEHENNLTQINKRNKIVVGVVFVLTLLSTVSFGLFTDLGGSLVGKVVGQFIKDDPKSPESMRRFTNETQRFQELRTESQNVVFSKPTGGQSIQPTLNARLKIPANTGYKVSGKIDLKPLNEMLKRWNIKPDSEIKLYLLSTETPAEISQKVTDQSAVLETILAPVADVATLEKIKSDLITAFPVETTISESAALQTEIKNLKINGIKEAIERVEYAAREAARLAQENESKGGPLAEDAKLRRQWGNNLRAYASKLRDLENRCQIWYNPNNRKKVWSEFNSGPGSEIAAWILSTEAKLIPVNESGEFTIPECSNLDKNAAANCLLVSTRINGDSVFLAWGSKFLASQEIQSTQIPRDVFLAREEYKVTT
;
A
#
# COMPACT_ATOMS: atom_id res chain seq x y z
N ILE A 1 -46.07 25.55 96.78
CA ILE A 1 -44.72 26.15 96.53
C ILE A 1 -43.63 25.10 96.20
N LYS A 2 -43.73 23.82 96.59
CA LYS A 2 -42.70 22.80 96.25
C LYS A 2 -42.75 22.21 94.82
N LEU A 3 -43.77 22.52 94.01
CA LEU A 3 -43.86 22.04 92.61
C LEU A 3 -43.27 23.00 91.56
N GLY A 4 -43.18 24.31 91.83
CA GLY A 4 -42.58 25.28 90.91
C GLY A 4 -41.05 25.13 90.79
N LYS A 5 -40.35 24.99 91.93
CA LYS A 5 -38.89 24.80 91.97
C LYS A 5 -38.39 23.53 91.27
N ARG A 6 -39.24 22.52 91.10
CA ARG A 6 -38.88 21.27 90.40
C ARG A 6 -39.06 21.36 88.88
N LEU A 7 -39.87 22.30 88.41
CA LEU A 7 -40.04 22.60 86.99
C LEU A 7 -38.94 23.57 86.53
N GLU A 8 -38.65 24.60 87.32
CA GLU A 8 -37.54 25.55 87.05
C GLU A 8 -36.18 24.82 86.99
N ALA A 9 -35.89 23.90 87.91
CA ALA A 9 -34.66 23.11 87.87
C ALA A 9 -34.57 22.16 86.66
N LYS A 10 -35.71 21.71 86.13
CA LYS A 10 -35.75 20.87 84.91
C LYS A 10 -35.59 21.71 83.64
N GLU A 11 -36.15 22.91 83.61
CA GLU A 11 -35.99 23.83 82.48
C GLU A 11 -34.57 24.38 82.39
N GLU A 12 -33.91 24.66 83.53
CA GLU A 12 -32.49 25.03 83.57
C GLU A 12 -31.57 23.89 83.14
N GLU A 13 -31.86 22.63 83.52
CA GLU A 13 -31.07 21.46 83.10
C GLU A 13 -31.24 21.15 81.59
N ILE A 14 -32.45 21.34 81.04
CA ILE A 14 -32.73 21.21 79.60
C ILE A 14 -32.07 22.34 78.80
N ALA A 15 -32.05 23.58 79.32
CA ALA A 15 -31.34 24.70 78.69
C ALA A 15 -29.81 24.50 78.71
N LEU A 16 -29.28 23.84 79.74
CA LEU A 16 -27.86 23.52 79.85
C LEU A 16 -27.44 22.37 78.92
N GLU A 17 -28.33 21.41 78.68
CA GLU A 17 -28.12 20.35 77.68
C GLU A 17 -28.24 20.85 76.23
N ALA A 18 -29.12 21.81 75.96
CA ALA A 18 -29.28 22.40 74.63
C ALA A 18 -28.07 23.24 74.17
N ASN A 19 -27.24 23.71 75.11
CA ASN A 19 -26.01 24.48 74.84
C ASN A 19 -24.72 23.63 74.87
N ARG A 20 -24.81 22.31 75.09
CA ARG A 20 -23.63 21.44 75.07
C ARG A 20 -23.23 21.11 73.64
N LEU A 21 -21.94 21.29 73.37
CA LEU A 21 -21.32 20.89 72.11
C LEU A 21 -21.52 19.38 71.86
N ASN A 22 -21.85 19.00 70.62
CA ASN A 22 -22.03 17.60 70.24
C ASN A 22 -20.78 16.78 70.63
N PRO A 23 -20.91 15.65 71.35
CA PRO A 23 -19.79 14.83 71.79
C PRO A 23 -18.81 14.45 70.68
N ASP A 24 -19.31 14.22 69.46
CA ASP A 24 -18.45 13.87 68.32
C ASP A 24 -17.64 15.06 67.81
N ASP A 25 -18.23 16.26 67.78
CA ASP A 25 -17.53 17.49 67.37
C ASP A 25 -16.51 17.92 68.44
N ARG A 26 -16.85 17.75 69.73
CA ARG A 26 -15.95 17.92 70.87
C ARG A 26 -14.73 17.00 70.75
N ARG A 27 -14.95 15.73 70.41
CA ARG A 27 -13.87 14.76 70.18
C ARG A 27 -13.00 15.15 68.99
N LYS A 28 -13.61 15.57 67.88
CA LYS A 28 -12.87 15.99 66.67
C LYS A 28 -12.03 17.24 66.91
N LEU A 29 -12.55 18.25 67.62
CA LEU A 29 -11.79 19.45 67.96
C LEU A 29 -10.56 19.12 68.81
N MET A 30 -10.70 18.24 69.81
CA MET A 30 -9.56 17.79 70.63
C MET A 30 -8.59 16.92 69.83
N MET A 31 -9.10 16.01 68.98
CA MET A 31 -8.27 15.13 68.16
C MET A 31 -7.43 15.90 67.13
N TYR A 32 -7.99 16.95 66.53
CA TYR A 32 -7.27 17.84 65.61
C TYR A 32 -6.43 18.91 66.34
N GLY A 33 -6.45 18.94 67.68
CA GLY A 33 -5.70 19.91 68.48
C GLY A 33 -6.19 21.36 68.34
N LEU A 34 -7.43 21.55 67.88
CA LEU A 34 -8.03 22.86 67.61
C LEU A 34 -8.58 23.53 68.87
N ALA A 35 -8.79 22.75 69.93
CA ALA A 35 -9.10 23.24 71.27
C ALA A 35 -8.66 22.21 72.33
N ASP A 36 -8.32 22.69 73.53
CA ASP A 36 -7.93 21.85 74.66
C ASP A 36 -9.12 21.54 75.58
N ALA A 37 -8.96 20.59 76.50
CA ALA A 37 -10.07 20.17 77.38
C ALA A 37 -10.69 21.30 78.22
N ALA A 38 -9.99 22.43 78.41
CA ALA A 38 -10.49 23.58 79.17
C ALA A 38 -11.26 24.58 78.29
N THR A 39 -10.93 24.67 76.99
CA THR A 39 -11.50 25.64 76.05
C THR A 39 -12.59 25.07 75.14
N VAL A 40 -12.64 23.75 74.95
CA VAL A 40 -13.65 23.11 74.06
C VAL A 40 -15.08 23.36 74.53
N ASP A 41 -15.31 23.46 75.84
CA ASP A 41 -16.65 23.66 76.41
C ASP A 41 -17.13 25.14 76.32
N GLN A 42 -16.26 26.05 75.87
CA GLN A 42 -16.59 27.47 75.64
C GLN A 42 -16.98 27.75 74.18
N ILE A 43 -16.81 26.76 73.28
CA ILE A 43 -17.08 26.89 71.85
C ILE A 43 -18.54 26.51 71.57
N ASN A 44 -19.29 27.38 70.89
CA ASN A 44 -20.67 27.08 70.49
C ASN A 44 -20.70 26.13 69.27
N GLN A 45 -21.78 25.35 69.11
CA GLN A 45 -21.96 24.33 68.06
C GLN A 45 -21.77 24.86 66.63
N THR A 46 -22.17 26.11 66.37
CA THR A 46 -21.98 26.76 65.07
C THR A 46 -20.52 27.15 64.81
N GLN A 47 -19.77 27.53 65.85
CA GLN A 47 -18.34 27.85 65.73
C GLN A 47 -17.51 26.57 65.58
N ALA A 48 -17.82 25.53 66.34
CA ALA A 48 -17.17 24.23 66.23
C ALA A 48 -17.31 23.62 64.83
N SER A 49 -18.51 23.62 64.26
CA SER A 49 -18.75 23.09 62.92
C SER A 49 -18.07 23.90 61.83
N ALA A 50 -17.98 25.23 61.95
CA ALA A 50 -17.24 26.07 61.01
C ALA A 50 -15.73 25.82 61.08
N ILE A 51 -15.15 25.75 62.28
CA ILE A 51 -13.72 25.49 62.50
C ILE A 51 -13.35 24.08 62.00
N LEU A 52 -14.19 23.08 62.29
CA LEU A 52 -13.98 21.71 61.80
C LEU A 52 -14.11 21.63 60.29
N ALA A 53 -15.11 22.29 59.68
CA ALA A 53 -15.27 22.29 58.23
C ALA A 53 -14.11 22.99 57.51
N GLU A 54 -13.61 24.09 58.05
CA GLU A 54 -12.44 24.78 57.51
C GLU A 54 -11.18 23.91 57.64
N HIS A 55 -10.97 23.29 58.80
CA HIS A 55 -9.83 22.40 59.02
C HIS A 55 -9.89 21.14 58.16
N GLU A 56 -11.05 20.51 58.04
CA GLU A 56 -11.26 19.34 57.17
C GLU A 56 -11.12 19.71 55.68
N ASN A 57 -11.58 20.89 55.26
CA ASN A 57 -11.35 21.38 53.91
C ASN A 57 -9.86 21.65 53.66
N ASN A 58 -9.15 22.24 54.61
CA ASN A 58 -7.70 22.43 54.52
C ASN A 58 -6.95 21.09 54.46
N LEU A 59 -7.34 20.10 55.27
CA LEU A 59 -6.80 18.73 55.21
C LEU A 59 -7.10 18.06 53.86
N THR A 60 -8.29 18.24 53.29
CA THR A 60 -8.59 17.69 51.95
C THR A 60 -7.82 18.41 50.85
N GLN A 61 -7.58 19.71 50.96
CA GLN A 61 -6.72 20.45 50.04
C GLN A 61 -5.26 20.02 50.16
N ILE A 62 -4.74 19.88 51.38
CA ILE A 62 -3.40 19.35 51.64
C ILE A 62 -3.28 17.93 51.08
N ASN A 63 -4.26 17.06 51.29
CA ASN A 63 -4.27 15.70 50.73
C ASN A 63 -4.38 15.69 49.20
N LYS A 64 -5.14 16.61 48.58
CA LYS A 64 -5.17 16.76 47.11
C LYS A 64 -3.82 17.25 46.58
N ARG A 65 -3.20 18.22 47.25
CA ARG A 65 -1.86 18.73 46.91
C ARG A 65 -0.80 17.64 47.06
N ASN A 66 -0.87 16.84 48.13
CA ASN A 66 0.01 15.70 48.37
C ASN A 66 -0.19 14.59 47.33
N LYS A 67 -1.44 14.29 46.92
CA LYS A 67 -1.70 13.34 45.82
C LYS A 67 -1.14 13.82 44.48
N ILE A 68 -1.24 15.11 44.18
CA ILE A 68 -0.66 15.71 42.97
C ILE A 68 0.87 15.66 43.03
N VAL A 69 1.48 16.00 44.18
CA VAL A 69 2.93 15.96 44.36
C VAL A 69 3.47 14.53 44.27
N VAL A 70 2.80 13.55 44.89
CA VAL A 70 3.16 12.12 44.78
C VAL A 70 3.01 11.63 43.34
N GLY A 71 1.94 12.03 42.63
CA GLY A 71 1.76 11.70 41.21
C GLY A 71 2.84 12.32 40.31
N VAL A 72 3.22 13.58 40.53
CA VAL A 72 4.27 14.28 39.77
C VAL A 72 5.64 13.68 40.05
N VAL A 73 5.95 13.31 41.30
CA VAL A 73 7.20 12.63 41.66
C VAL A 73 7.26 11.22 41.05
N PHE A 74 6.16 10.48 41.05
CA PHE A 74 6.07 9.16 40.39
C PHE A 74 6.28 9.26 38.87
N VAL A 75 5.68 10.26 38.22
CA VAL A 75 5.85 10.49 36.77
C VAL A 75 7.27 10.97 36.44
N LEU A 76 7.87 11.84 37.26
CA LEU A 76 9.27 12.27 37.10
C LEU A 76 10.26 11.12 37.35
N THR A 77 9.97 10.19 38.27
CA THR A 77 10.80 8.99 38.48
C THR A 77 10.66 7.98 37.34
N LEU A 78 9.48 7.85 36.74
CA LEU A 78 9.26 7.05 35.52
C LEU A 78 9.94 7.68 34.28
N LEU A 79 9.88 9.00 34.12
CA LEU A 79 10.52 9.71 33.00
C LEU A 79 12.05 9.73 33.11
N SER A 80 12.59 9.81 34.33
CA SER A 80 14.05 9.73 34.56
C SER A 80 14.60 8.32 34.39
N THR A 81 13.80 7.27 34.65
CA THR A 81 14.21 5.88 34.39
C THR A 81 14.16 5.49 32.90
N VAL A 82 13.31 6.15 32.10
CA VAL A 82 13.28 5.95 30.63
C VAL A 82 14.38 6.76 29.91
N SER A 83 14.80 7.90 30.46
CA SER A 83 15.77 8.79 29.80
C SER A 83 17.24 8.52 30.15
N PHE A 84 17.52 7.79 31.24
CA PHE A 84 18.87 7.33 31.60
C PHE A 84 18.92 5.80 31.65
N GLY A 85 18.99 5.19 30.47
CA GLY A 85 19.37 3.79 30.33
C GLY A 85 20.84 3.58 30.71
N LEU A 86 21.11 3.38 32.00
CA LEU A 86 22.32 2.72 32.48
C LEU A 86 21.97 1.90 33.75
N PHE A 87 22.08 0.59 33.61
CA PHE A 87 22.17 -0.35 34.71
C PHE A 87 23.40 0.00 35.57
N THR A 88 23.19 0.66 36.70
CA THR A 88 23.92 0.46 37.98
C THR A 88 23.37 1.40 39.05
N ASP A 89 22.76 0.81 40.08
CA ASP A 89 22.82 1.22 41.48
C ASP A 89 22.36 2.62 41.94
N LEU A 90 21.26 3.14 41.38
CA LEU A 90 20.69 4.44 41.79
C LEU A 90 19.17 4.42 42.06
N GLY A 91 18.64 3.27 42.50
CA GLY A 91 17.21 3.12 42.83
C GLY A 91 16.85 3.18 44.33
N GLY A 92 17.80 2.92 45.24
CA GLY A 92 17.54 2.90 46.69
C GLY A 92 17.82 4.22 47.41
N SER A 93 18.84 4.96 46.97
CA SER A 93 19.34 6.14 47.69
C SER A 93 18.44 7.38 47.56
N LEU A 94 17.71 7.53 46.45
CA LEU A 94 16.88 8.72 46.21
C LEU A 94 15.51 8.62 46.89
N VAL A 95 14.98 7.41 47.05
CA VAL A 95 13.73 7.18 47.81
C VAL A 95 13.95 7.42 49.30
N GLY A 96 15.10 7.02 49.86
CA GLY A 96 15.42 7.22 51.28
C GLY A 96 15.59 8.69 51.71
N LYS A 97 16.07 9.56 50.81
CA LYS A 97 16.29 10.99 51.13
C LYS A 97 15.03 11.85 51.09
N VAL A 98 14.02 11.46 50.30
CA VAL A 98 12.76 12.22 50.19
C VAL A 98 11.79 11.87 51.33
N VAL A 99 11.88 10.66 51.88
CA VAL A 99 11.07 10.23 53.04
C VAL A 99 11.55 10.89 54.35
N GLY A 100 12.83 11.24 54.46
CA GLY A 100 13.43 11.81 55.67
C GLY A 100 13.00 13.24 56.04
N GLN A 101 12.29 13.96 55.18
CA GLN A 101 11.87 15.35 55.45
C GLN A 101 10.41 15.51 55.89
N PHE A 102 9.61 14.43 55.94
CA PHE A 102 8.16 14.53 56.20
C PHE A 102 7.60 13.62 57.29
N ILE A 103 8.44 13.06 58.16
CA ILE A 103 7.94 12.33 59.34
C ILE A 103 7.98 13.29 60.53
N LYS A 104 6.89 14.02 60.73
CA LYS A 104 6.56 14.55 62.05
C LYS A 104 5.93 13.42 62.86
N ASP A 105 6.69 12.95 63.85
CA ASP A 105 6.28 12.34 65.11
C ASP A 105 4.91 11.63 65.15
N ASP A 106 4.88 10.41 64.59
CA ASP A 106 3.97 9.37 65.07
C ASP A 106 4.81 8.39 65.92
N PRO A 107 4.47 8.15 67.20
CA PRO A 107 5.22 7.24 68.08
C PRO A 107 5.22 5.78 67.61
N LYS A 108 4.40 5.41 66.61
CA LYS A 108 4.46 4.10 65.94
C LYS A 108 5.31 4.10 64.66
N SER A 109 5.79 5.26 64.20
CA SER A 109 6.63 5.37 62.99
C SER A 109 7.97 4.65 63.08
N PRO A 110 8.67 4.55 64.23
CA PRO A 110 9.94 3.80 64.29
C PRO A 110 9.71 2.30 64.14
N GLU A 111 8.60 1.78 64.69
CA GLU A 111 8.23 0.36 64.58
C GLU A 111 7.70 0.02 63.19
N SER A 112 6.88 0.87 62.58
CA SER A 112 6.40 0.67 61.21
C SER A 112 7.54 0.85 60.20
N MET A 113 8.48 1.77 60.43
CA MET A 113 9.68 1.90 59.62
C MET A 113 10.57 0.67 59.79
N ARG A 114 10.79 0.16 61.01
CA ARG A 114 11.51 -1.11 61.22
C ARG A 114 10.84 -2.29 60.54
N ARG A 115 9.51 -2.40 60.61
CA ARG A 115 8.75 -3.44 59.90
C ARG A 115 8.90 -3.29 58.40
N PHE A 116 8.79 -2.08 57.87
CA PHE A 116 8.96 -1.80 56.45
C PHE A 116 10.38 -2.12 55.97
N THR A 117 11.42 -1.73 56.72
CA THR A 117 12.82 -2.06 56.43
C THR A 117 13.06 -3.56 56.47
N ASN A 118 12.53 -4.25 57.48
CA ASN A 118 12.63 -5.71 57.59
C ASN A 118 11.88 -6.42 56.44
N GLU A 119 10.71 -5.92 56.04
CA GLU A 119 9.96 -6.44 54.90
C GLU A 119 10.68 -6.18 53.58
N THR A 120 11.22 -4.98 53.37
CA THR A 120 12.01 -4.67 52.16
C THR A 120 13.28 -5.51 52.08
N GLN A 121 13.95 -5.72 53.22
CA GLN A 121 15.12 -6.60 53.30
C GLN A 121 14.72 -8.06 53.02
N ARG A 122 13.60 -8.54 53.57
CA ARG A 122 13.05 -9.87 53.27
C ARG A 122 12.63 -10.01 51.81
N PHE A 123 12.09 -8.97 51.19
CA PHE A 123 11.79 -8.94 49.75
C PHE A 123 13.06 -8.94 48.89
N GLN A 124 14.12 -8.25 49.32
CA GLN A 124 15.42 -8.31 48.66
C GLN A 124 16.06 -9.70 48.80
N GLU A 125 15.98 -10.31 49.97
CA GLU A 125 16.42 -11.69 50.21
C GLU A 125 15.63 -12.67 49.35
N LEU A 126 14.29 -12.61 49.35
CA LEU A 126 13.43 -13.42 48.47
C LEU A 126 13.70 -13.16 46.98
N ARG A 127 14.04 -11.93 46.60
CA ARG A 127 14.43 -11.60 45.22
C ARG A 127 15.77 -12.22 44.85
N THR A 128 16.74 -12.20 45.76
CA THR A 128 18.05 -12.81 45.55
C THR A 128 17.93 -14.33 45.56
N GLU A 129 17.11 -14.88 46.44
CA GLU A 129 16.79 -16.31 46.51
C GLU A 129 16.04 -16.77 45.27
N SER A 130 15.02 -16.04 44.80
CA SER A 130 14.31 -16.34 43.54
C SER A 130 15.14 -16.12 42.27
N GLN A 131 16.15 -15.25 42.29
CA GLN A 131 17.14 -15.15 41.22
C GLN A 131 18.08 -16.36 41.19
N ASN A 132 18.31 -17.01 42.34
CA ASN A 132 19.12 -18.23 42.47
C ASN A 132 18.29 -19.51 42.32
N VAL A 133 16.95 -19.43 42.41
CA VAL A 133 16.05 -20.53 42.01
C VAL A 133 16.03 -20.58 40.49
N VAL A 134 16.80 -21.51 39.94
CA VAL A 134 16.61 -21.94 38.56
C VAL A 134 15.22 -22.56 38.49
N PHE A 135 14.24 -21.79 38.02
CA PHE A 135 12.94 -22.35 37.64
C PHE A 135 13.21 -23.42 36.58
N SER A 136 13.16 -24.70 36.97
CA SER A 136 13.19 -25.78 36.01
C SER A 136 12.05 -25.54 35.02
N LYS A 137 12.37 -25.56 33.72
CA LYS A 137 11.37 -25.46 32.65
C LYS A 137 10.19 -26.37 33.00
N PRO A 138 8.93 -25.90 32.97
CA PRO A 138 7.78 -26.71 33.34
C PRO A 138 7.85 -28.05 32.62
N THR A 139 7.86 -29.14 33.38
CA THR A 139 7.84 -30.51 32.87
C THR A 139 6.46 -30.77 32.28
N GLY A 140 6.22 -30.32 31.05
CA GLY A 140 4.98 -30.61 30.31
C GLY A 140 4.38 -29.48 29.46
N GLY A 141 5.11 -28.40 29.15
CA GLY A 141 4.63 -27.38 28.21
C GLY A 141 5.31 -27.50 26.84
N GLN A 142 4.56 -27.80 25.78
CA GLN A 142 5.05 -27.53 24.42
C GLN A 142 5.28 -26.03 24.28
N SER A 143 6.35 -25.62 23.59
CA SER A 143 6.52 -24.21 23.24
C SER A 143 5.28 -23.74 22.48
N ILE A 144 4.73 -22.58 22.86
CA ILE A 144 3.58 -21.97 22.17
C ILE A 144 3.93 -21.67 20.70
N GLN A 145 5.21 -21.46 20.41
CA GLN A 145 5.70 -21.03 19.10
C GLN A 145 5.42 -22.07 17.98
N PRO A 146 5.70 -23.38 18.13
CA PRO A 146 5.21 -24.43 17.22
C PRO A 146 3.70 -24.38 16.98
N THR A 147 2.90 -24.16 18.02
CA THR A 147 1.42 -24.12 17.93
C THR A 147 0.94 -22.87 17.19
N LEU A 148 1.56 -21.71 17.43
CA LEU A 148 1.28 -20.48 16.69
C LEU A 148 1.71 -20.60 15.23
N ASN A 149 2.90 -21.14 14.95
CA ASN A 149 3.39 -21.39 13.59
C ASN A 149 2.46 -22.32 12.80
N ALA A 150 1.93 -23.36 13.45
CA ALA A 150 0.99 -24.28 12.84
C ALA A 150 -0.36 -23.63 12.52
N ARG A 151 -0.80 -22.67 13.35
CA ARG A 151 -2.09 -21.98 13.21
C ARG A 151 -2.04 -20.68 12.42
N LEU A 152 -0.86 -20.10 12.21
CA LEU A 152 -0.67 -18.86 11.47
C LEU A 152 -1.17 -19.02 10.03
N LYS A 153 -2.16 -18.21 9.66
CA LYS A 153 -2.68 -18.10 8.31
C LYS A 153 -2.12 -16.83 7.68
N ILE A 154 -1.13 -17.00 6.80
CA ILE A 154 -0.57 -15.88 6.04
C ILE A 154 -1.47 -15.61 4.83
N PRO A 155 -1.95 -14.37 4.65
CA PRO A 155 -2.70 -13.98 3.46
C PRO A 155 -1.90 -14.27 2.18
N ALA A 156 -2.56 -14.80 1.16
CA ALA A 156 -1.91 -15.22 -0.09
C ALA A 156 -1.18 -14.07 -0.83
N ASN A 157 -1.54 -12.82 -0.54
CA ASN A 157 -0.98 -11.60 -1.13
C ASN A 157 0.24 -11.01 -0.40
N THR A 158 0.70 -11.62 0.71
CA THR A 158 1.87 -11.13 1.48
C THR A 158 2.91 -12.21 1.75
N GLY A 159 2.66 -13.45 1.35
CA GLY A 159 3.49 -14.61 1.71
C GLY A 159 4.80 -14.76 0.94
N TYR A 160 5.06 -13.93 -0.07
CA TYR A 160 6.23 -14.08 -0.95
C TYR A 160 7.03 -12.79 -1.03
N LYS A 161 8.35 -12.95 -1.02
CA LYS A 161 9.32 -11.94 -1.42
C LYS A 161 9.69 -12.22 -2.86
N VAL A 162 9.49 -11.23 -3.73
CA VAL A 162 9.73 -11.37 -5.16
C VAL A 162 10.89 -10.49 -5.57
N SER A 163 11.82 -11.05 -6.33
CA SER A 163 12.94 -10.32 -6.91
C SER A 163 13.04 -10.61 -8.40
N GLY A 164 13.52 -9.62 -9.15
CA GLY A 164 13.66 -9.74 -10.59
C GLY A 164 14.53 -8.64 -11.15
N LYS A 165 14.77 -8.72 -12.46
CA LYS A 165 15.58 -7.78 -13.21
C LYS A 165 14.91 -7.37 -14.51
N ILE A 166 14.90 -6.07 -14.74
CA ILE A 166 14.35 -5.42 -15.93
C ILE A 166 15.52 -4.87 -16.72
N ASP A 167 15.62 -5.25 -17.98
CA ASP A 167 16.61 -4.69 -18.90
C ASP A 167 15.91 -4.15 -20.16
N LEU A 168 16.09 -2.84 -20.40
CA LEU A 168 15.56 -2.14 -21.58
C LEU A 168 16.51 -2.22 -22.79
N LYS A 169 17.62 -2.98 -22.73
CA LYS A 169 18.52 -3.18 -23.87
C LYS A 169 17.81 -3.47 -25.20
N PRO A 170 16.82 -4.38 -25.29
CA PRO A 170 16.13 -4.63 -26.56
C PRO A 170 15.46 -3.39 -27.14
N LEU A 171 14.76 -2.63 -26.29
CA LEU A 171 14.16 -1.34 -26.68
C LEU A 171 15.24 -0.33 -27.10
N ASN A 172 16.31 -0.20 -26.31
CA ASN A 172 17.39 0.75 -26.54
C ASN A 172 18.12 0.48 -27.86
N GLU A 173 18.34 -0.80 -28.21
CA GLU A 173 18.94 -1.20 -29.49
C GLU A 173 18.06 -0.80 -30.68
N MET A 174 16.75 -0.95 -30.56
CA MET A 174 15.80 -0.52 -31.60
C MET A 174 15.75 1.01 -31.71
N LEU A 175 15.73 1.73 -30.59
CA LEU A 175 15.72 3.20 -30.56
C LEU A 175 17.03 3.81 -31.11
N LYS A 176 18.17 3.17 -30.82
CA LYS A 176 19.49 3.61 -31.29
C LYS A 176 19.57 3.68 -32.82
N ARG A 177 18.89 2.78 -33.54
CA ARG A 177 18.82 2.79 -35.02
C ARG A 177 18.22 4.09 -35.55
N TRP A 178 17.37 4.72 -34.76
CA TRP A 178 16.67 5.96 -35.11
C TRP A 178 17.26 7.19 -34.44
N ASN A 179 18.41 7.05 -33.74
CA ASN A 179 19.04 8.11 -32.95
C ASN A 179 18.09 8.70 -31.88
N ILE A 180 17.16 7.89 -31.36
CA ILE A 180 16.24 8.28 -30.28
C ILE A 180 16.87 7.84 -28.95
N LYS A 181 16.89 8.74 -27.97
CA LYS A 181 17.33 8.43 -26.61
C LYS A 181 16.10 8.23 -25.73
N PRO A 182 15.96 7.07 -25.07
CA PRO A 182 14.96 6.89 -24.02
C PRO A 182 15.38 7.69 -22.78
N ASP A 183 14.40 8.09 -21.98
CA ASP A 183 14.68 8.67 -20.67
C ASP A 183 15.24 7.60 -19.74
N SER A 184 16.04 8.02 -18.76
CA SER A 184 16.65 7.11 -17.77
C SER A 184 15.68 6.60 -16.71
N GLU A 185 14.44 7.11 -16.67
CA GLU A 185 13.47 6.79 -15.64
C GLU A 185 12.66 5.54 -16.01
N ILE A 186 12.94 4.44 -15.31
CA ILE A 186 12.17 3.19 -15.40
C ILE A 186 11.25 3.11 -14.18
N LYS A 187 9.96 2.91 -14.40
CA LYS A 187 8.96 2.69 -13.34
C LYS A 187 8.42 1.28 -13.44
N LEU A 188 8.39 0.58 -12.31
CA LEU A 188 7.74 -0.72 -12.21
C LEU A 188 6.47 -0.57 -11.38
N TYR A 189 5.33 -0.93 -11.95
CA TYR A 189 4.05 -0.94 -11.27
C TYR A 189 3.65 -2.38 -10.95
N LEU A 190 3.36 -2.62 -9.67
CA LEU A 190 2.69 -3.83 -9.20
C LEU A 190 1.20 -3.54 -9.02
N LEU A 191 0.38 -4.26 -9.76
CA LEU A 191 -1.08 -4.14 -9.71
C LEU A 191 -1.66 -5.00 -8.59
N SER A 192 -2.62 -4.45 -7.86
CA SER A 192 -3.31 -5.15 -6.77
C SER A 192 -4.24 -6.27 -7.26
N THR A 193 -4.68 -6.17 -8.51
CA THR A 193 -5.54 -7.14 -9.22
C THR A 193 -4.97 -7.40 -10.61
N GLU A 194 -5.33 -8.52 -11.22
CA GLU A 194 -4.98 -8.83 -12.61
C GLU A 194 -5.47 -7.74 -13.57
N THR A 195 -4.68 -7.48 -14.62
CA THR A 195 -5.03 -6.51 -15.66
C THR A 195 -6.30 -6.94 -16.39
N PRO A 196 -7.34 -6.09 -16.49
CA PRO A 196 -8.54 -6.38 -17.28
C PRO A 196 -8.19 -6.67 -18.74
N ALA A 197 -8.96 -7.55 -19.38
CA ALA A 197 -8.73 -7.95 -20.78
C ALA A 197 -8.68 -6.75 -21.74
N GLU A 198 -9.52 -5.74 -21.53
CA GLU A 198 -9.53 -4.53 -22.33
C GLU A 198 -8.21 -3.76 -22.24
N ILE A 199 -7.66 -3.59 -21.03
CA ILE A 199 -6.39 -2.88 -20.82
C ILE A 199 -5.22 -3.71 -21.34
N SER A 200 -5.25 -5.02 -21.11
CA SER A 200 -4.23 -5.94 -21.64
C SER A 200 -4.16 -5.87 -23.18
N GLN A 201 -5.31 -5.76 -23.85
CA GLN A 201 -5.37 -5.53 -25.29
C GLN A 201 -4.73 -4.19 -25.67
N LYS A 202 -5.07 -3.09 -24.97
CA LYS A 202 -4.47 -1.77 -25.26
C LYS A 202 -2.94 -1.75 -25.07
N VAL A 203 -2.40 -2.46 -24.08
CA VAL A 203 -0.94 -2.60 -23.88
C VAL A 203 -0.30 -3.45 -25.00
N THR A 204 -1.01 -4.47 -25.46
CA THR A 204 -0.59 -5.27 -26.61
C THR A 204 -0.58 -4.44 -27.89
N ASP A 205 -1.61 -3.62 -28.11
CA ASP A 205 -1.71 -2.71 -29.23
C ASP A 205 -0.60 -1.65 -29.18
N GLN A 206 -0.26 -1.12 -27.99
CA GLN A 206 0.90 -0.22 -27.83
C GLN A 206 2.20 -0.88 -28.27
N SER A 207 2.39 -2.15 -27.90
CA SER A 207 3.56 -2.92 -28.30
C SER A 207 3.60 -3.14 -29.83
N ALA A 208 2.46 -3.33 -30.48
CA ALA A 208 2.37 -3.47 -31.93
C ALA A 208 2.63 -2.14 -32.68
N VAL A 209 2.14 -1.02 -32.15
CA VAL A 209 2.43 0.32 -32.69
C VAL A 209 3.91 0.65 -32.53
N LEU A 210 4.49 0.37 -31.36
CA LEU A 210 5.92 0.54 -31.10
C LEU A 210 6.76 -0.30 -32.05
N GLU A 211 6.36 -1.55 -32.33
CA GLU A 211 7.02 -2.38 -33.34
C GLU A 211 6.94 -1.75 -34.72
N THR A 212 5.78 -1.22 -35.10
CA THR A 212 5.60 -0.63 -36.43
C THR A 212 6.46 0.62 -36.62
N ILE A 213 6.60 1.43 -35.57
CA ILE A 213 7.39 2.68 -35.60
C ILE A 213 8.89 2.40 -35.52
N LEU A 214 9.29 1.43 -34.71
CA LEU A 214 10.68 1.06 -34.51
C LEU A 214 11.18 -0.01 -35.48
N ALA A 215 10.30 -0.59 -36.30
CA ALA A 215 10.65 -1.52 -37.36
C ALA A 215 11.79 -0.95 -38.18
N PRO A 216 12.83 -1.73 -38.51
CA PRO A 216 13.90 -1.24 -39.36
C PRO A 216 13.29 -0.72 -40.67
N VAL A 217 13.83 0.40 -41.19
CA VAL A 217 13.58 0.77 -42.60
C VAL A 217 13.88 -0.48 -43.40
N ALA A 218 12.88 -0.97 -44.14
CA ALA A 218 13.03 -2.21 -44.88
C ALA A 218 14.27 -2.10 -45.77
N ASP A 219 15.23 -3.00 -45.55
CA ASP A 219 16.37 -3.13 -46.44
C ASP A 219 15.89 -3.60 -47.82
N VAL A 220 16.76 -3.48 -48.83
CA VAL A 220 16.43 -3.84 -50.21
C VAL A 220 15.91 -5.29 -50.28
N ALA A 221 16.49 -6.21 -49.48
CA ALA A 221 16.06 -7.60 -49.42
C ALA A 221 14.66 -7.78 -48.84
N THR A 222 14.30 -7.05 -47.78
CA THR A 222 12.96 -7.09 -47.17
C THR A 222 11.92 -6.50 -48.11
N LEU A 223 12.25 -5.43 -48.83
CA LEU A 223 11.38 -4.84 -49.84
C LEU A 223 11.11 -5.79 -51.02
N GLU A 224 12.14 -6.49 -51.50
CA GLU A 224 11.99 -7.52 -52.53
C GLU A 224 11.17 -8.72 -52.04
N LYS A 225 11.35 -9.13 -50.78
CA LYS A 225 10.51 -10.18 -50.17
C LYS A 225 9.04 -9.75 -50.11
N ILE A 226 8.76 -8.54 -49.61
CA ILE A 226 7.40 -8.01 -49.55
C ILE A 226 6.79 -7.92 -50.95
N LYS A 227 7.56 -7.50 -51.95
CA LYS A 227 7.12 -7.46 -53.35
C LYS A 227 6.78 -8.86 -53.87
N SER A 228 7.62 -9.85 -53.61
CA SER A 228 7.37 -11.25 -53.97
C SER A 228 6.11 -11.81 -53.30
N ASP A 229 5.93 -11.53 -52.01
CA ASP A 229 4.76 -11.95 -51.24
C ASP A 229 3.47 -11.30 -51.79
N LEU A 230 3.53 -10.02 -52.18
CA LEU A 230 2.41 -9.32 -52.81
C LEU A 230 2.05 -9.89 -54.19
N ILE A 231 3.05 -10.16 -55.04
CA ILE A 231 2.82 -10.76 -56.35
C ILE A 231 2.19 -12.15 -56.20
N THR A 232 2.63 -12.93 -55.23
CA THR A 232 2.10 -14.27 -54.93
C THR A 232 0.69 -14.20 -54.36
N ALA A 233 0.39 -13.19 -53.55
CA ALA A 233 -0.92 -12.99 -52.94
C ALA A 233 -1.96 -12.35 -53.87
N PHE A 234 -1.59 -11.97 -55.10
CA PHE A 234 -2.52 -11.38 -56.06
C PHE A 234 -3.59 -12.41 -56.48
N PRO A 235 -4.88 -12.05 -56.44
CA PRO A 235 -5.96 -12.98 -56.79
C PRO A 235 -6.07 -13.12 -58.32
N VAL A 236 -5.30 -14.04 -58.89
CA VAL A 236 -5.32 -14.36 -60.32
C VAL A 236 -6.59 -15.12 -60.66
N GLU A 237 -7.29 -14.66 -61.69
CA GLU A 237 -8.46 -15.34 -62.25
C GLU A 237 -8.24 -15.57 -63.74
N THR A 238 -8.08 -16.84 -64.14
CA THR A 238 -7.65 -17.23 -65.49
C THR A 238 -8.69 -16.96 -66.58
N THR A 239 -9.95 -16.86 -66.17
CA THR A 239 -11.09 -16.60 -67.06
C THR A 239 -11.26 -15.10 -67.39
N ILE A 240 -10.59 -14.21 -66.64
CA ILE A 240 -10.70 -12.77 -66.78
C ILE A 240 -9.38 -12.21 -67.34
N SER A 241 -9.40 -11.74 -68.59
CA SER A 241 -8.21 -11.17 -69.26
C SER A 241 -7.61 -9.96 -68.53
N GLU A 242 -8.46 -9.14 -67.91
CA GLU A 242 -8.07 -7.99 -67.09
C GLU A 242 -7.24 -8.41 -65.86
N SER A 243 -7.44 -9.63 -65.35
CA SER A 243 -6.71 -10.15 -64.20
C SER A 243 -5.22 -10.36 -64.51
N ALA A 244 -4.92 -10.91 -65.68
CA ALA A 244 -3.54 -11.11 -66.13
C ALA A 244 -2.82 -9.78 -66.42
N ALA A 245 -3.54 -8.81 -66.99
CA ALA A 245 -3.01 -7.47 -67.24
C ALA A 245 -2.68 -6.76 -65.92
N LEU A 246 -3.61 -6.76 -64.96
CA LEU A 246 -3.41 -6.15 -63.64
C LEU A 246 -2.29 -6.84 -62.85
N GLN A 247 -2.17 -8.16 -62.92
CA GLN A 247 -1.07 -8.89 -62.30
C GLN A 247 0.30 -8.45 -62.85
N THR A 248 0.39 -8.22 -64.17
CA THR A 248 1.63 -7.77 -64.81
C THR A 248 1.99 -6.34 -64.39
N GLU A 249 1.00 -5.46 -64.24
CA GLU A 249 1.21 -4.12 -63.69
C GLU A 249 1.72 -4.17 -62.24
N ILE A 250 1.11 -5.01 -61.39
CA ILE A 250 1.55 -5.22 -59.99
C ILE A 250 2.96 -5.81 -59.90
N LYS A 251 3.34 -6.70 -60.82
CA LYS A 251 4.70 -7.26 -60.88
C LYS A 251 5.76 -6.18 -61.14
N ASN A 252 5.41 -5.16 -61.92
CA ASN A 252 6.29 -4.05 -62.27
C ASN A 252 6.20 -2.87 -61.28
N LEU A 253 5.48 -3.04 -60.18
CA LEU A 253 5.29 -2.01 -59.16
C LEU A 253 6.64 -1.54 -58.58
N LYS A 254 6.78 -0.21 -58.49
CA LYS A 254 7.80 0.47 -57.70
C LYS A 254 7.20 0.97 -56.39
N ILE A 255 8.01 1.12 -55.34
CA ILE A 255 7.57 1.53 -54.00
C ILE A 255 6.85 2.88 -54.02
N ASN A 256 7.27 3.82 -54.87
CA ASN A 256 6.61 5.12 -55.03
C ASN A 256 5.29 5.06 -55.81
N GLY A 257 4.99 3.95 -56.49
CA GLY A 257 3.76 3.72 -57.24
C GLY A 257 2.70 2.90 -56.48
N ILE A 258 2.90 2.61 -55.18
CA ILE A 258 1.94 1.82 -54.39
C ILE A 258 0.55 2.48 -54.39
N LYS A 259 0.48 3.80 -54.26
CA LYS A 259 -0.78 4.55 -54.28
C LYS A 259 -1.54 4.40 -55.60
N GLU A 260 -0.84 4.56 -56.72
CA GLU A 260 -1.43 4.38 -58.06
C GLU A 260 -1.94 2.94 -58.26
N ALA A 261 -1.23 1.95 -57.73
CA ALA A 261 -1.66 0.56 -57.78
C ALA A 261 -2.89 0.29 -56.92
N ILE A 262 -3.01 0.90 -55.74
CA ILE A 262 -4.22 0.83 -54.92
C ILE A 262 -5.42 1.35 -55.71
N GLU A 263 -5.30 2.54 -56.31
CA GLU A 263 -6.37 3.16 -57.10
C GLU A 263 -6.78 2.27 -58.29
N ARG A 264 -5.81 1.64 -58.98
CA ARG A 264 -6.07 0.72 -60.10
C ARG A 264 -6.74 -0.58 -59.68
N VAL A 265 -6.27 -1.21 -58.60
CA VAL A 265 -6.89 -2.45 -58.07
C VAL A 265 -8.31 -2.17 -57.57
N GLU A 266 -8.54 -1.03 -56.92
CA GLU A 266 -9.88 -0.61 -56.50
C GLU A 266 -10.80 -0.27 -57.66
N TYR A 267 -10.25 0.36 -58.71
CA TYR A 267 -11.00 0.59 -59.94
C TYR A 267 -11.41 -0.73 -60.59
N ALA A 268 -10.48 -1.67 -60.75
CA ALA A 268 -10.78 -3.01 -61.27
C ALA A 268 -11.81 -3.75 -60.41
N ALA A 269 -11.74 -3.64 -59.08
CA ALA A 269 -12.73 -4.22 -58.17
C ALA A 269 -14.12 -3.60 -58.33
N ARG A 270 -14.20 -2.28 -58.61
CA ARG A 270 -15.47 -1.57 -58.88
C ARG A 270 -16.04 -1.97 -60.24
N GLU A 271 -15.23 -2.01 -61.28
CA GLU A 271 -15.66 -2.45 -62.61
C GLU A 271 -16.11 -3.92 -62.62
N ALA A 272 -15.38 -4.80 -61.95
CA ALA A 272 -15.78 -6.20 -61.80
C ALA A 272 -17.15 -6.34 -61.10
N ALA A 273 -17.41 -5.53 -60.08
CA ALA A 273 -18.70 -5.50 -59.40
C ALA A 273 -19.83 -4.93 -60.28
N ARG A 274 -19.54 -3.88 -61.06
CA ARG A 274 -20.50 -3.28 -62.00
C ARG A 274 -20.89 -4.28 -63.09
N LEU A 275 -19.92 -4.95 -63.71
CA LEU A 275 -20.13 -5.96 -64.75
C LEU A 275 -20.86 -7.19 -64.20
N ALA A 276 -20.55 -7.62 -62.98
CA ALA A 276 -21.29 -8.70 -62.32
C ALA A 276 -22.77 -8.38 -62.15
N GLN A 277 -23.10 -7.16 -61.69
CA GLN A 277 -24.48 -6.73 -61.52
C GLN A 277 -25.24 -6.66 -62.86
N GLU A 278 -24.57 -6.21 -63.91
CA GLU A 278 -25.16 -6.14 -65.25
C GLU A 278 -25.45 -7.54 -65.83
N ASN A 279 -24.50 -8.47 -65.69
CA ASN A 279 -24.58 -9.82 -66.27
C ASN A 279 -25.49 -10.76 -65.47
N GLU A 280 -25.72 -10.50 -64.18
CA GLU A 280 -26.66 -11.24 -63.33
C GLU A 280 -28.09 -11.22 -63.85
N SER A 281 -28.51 -10.10 -64.41
CA SER A 281 -29.86 -9.92 -64.95
C SER A 281 -30.10 -10.66 -66.27
N LYS A 282 -29.04 -11.14 -66.94
CA LYS A 282 -29.08 -11.67 -68.32
C LYS A 282 -29.22 -13.20 -68.39
N GLY A 283 -29.04 -13.92 -67.28
CA GLY A 283 -29.21 -15.38 -67.19
C GLY A 283 -28.18 -16.21 -67.98
N GLY A 284 -28.21 -17.54 -67.82
CA GLY A 284 -27.35 -18.46 -68.59
C GLY A 284 -25.84 -18.32 -68.30
N PRO A 285 -24.95 -18.53 -69.29
CA PRO A 285 -23.49 -18.44 -69.11
C PRO A 285 -23.01 -17.08 -68.56
N LEU A 286 -23.77 -16.00 -68.81
CA LEU A 286 -23.49 -14.67 -68.29
C LEU A 286 -23.72 -14.56 -66.77
N ALA A 287 -24.64 -15.34 -66.21
CA ALA A 287 -24.87 -15.37 -64.77
C ALA A 287 -23.73 -16.09 -64.01
N GLU A 288 -23.06 -17.07 -64.64
CA GLU A 288 -21.87 -17.70 -64.07
C GLU A 288 -20.64 -16.78 -64.17
N ASP A 289 -20.47 -16.05 -65.27
CA ASP A 289 -19.45 -14.98 -65.39
C ASP A 289 -19.66 -13.89 -64.33
N ALA A 290 -20.90 -13.51 -64.04
CA ALA A 290 -21.21 -12.54 -62.99
C ALA A 290 -20.77 -12.99 -61.60
N LYS A 291 -20.98 -14.27 -61.24
CA LYS A 291 -20.53 -14.83 -59.95
C LYS A 291 -19.01 -14.80 -59.84
N LEU A 292 -18.31 -15.21 -60.89
CA LEU A 292 -16.84 -15.18 -60.95
C LEU A 292 -16.30 -13.76 -60.79
N ARG A 293 -16.85 -12.79 -61.52
CA ARG A 293 -16.46 -11.37 -61.42
C ARG A 293 -16.75 -10.77 -60.05
N ARG A 294 -17.85 -11.13 -59.41
CA ARG A 294 -18.16 -10.71 -58.04
C ARG A 294 -17.15 -11.27 -57.04
N GLN A 295 -16.82 -12.56 -57.12
CA GLN A 295 -15.83 -13.20 -56.26
C GLN A 295 -14.45 -12.58 -56.46
N TRP A 296 -14.02 -12.42 -57.71
CA TRP A 296 -12.75 -11.78 -58.04
C TRP A 296 -12.70 -10.32 -57.54
N GLY A 297 -13.76 -9.53 -57.74
CA GLY A 297 -13.86 -8.17 -57.22
C GLY A 297 -13.75 -8.09 -55.69
N ASN A 298 -14.34 -9.05 -54.96
CA ASN A 298 -14.18 -9.13 -53.49
C ASN A 298 -12.73 -9.44 -53.09
N ASN A 299 -12.08 -10.38 -53.78
CA ASN A 299 -10.68 -10.71 -53.54
C ASN A 299 -9.76 -9.53 -53.86
N LEU A 300 -10.05 -8.76 -54.91
CA LEU A 300 -9.32 -7.53 -55.24
C LEU A 300 -9.46 -6.46 -54.15
N ARG A 301 -10.64 -6.32 -53.53
CA ARG A 301 -10.80 -5.39 -52.37
C ARG A 301 -9.96 -5.82 -51.18
N ALA A 302 -9.93 -7.11 -50.86
CA ALA A 302 -9.09 -7.63 -49.78
C ALA A 302 -7.59 -7.41 -50.10
N TYR A 303 -7.19 -7.60 -51.36
CA TYR A 303 -5.83 -7.30 -51.82
C TYR A 303 -5.50 -5.80 -51.75
N ALA A 304 -6.43 -4.92 -52.13
CA ALA A 304 -6.27 -3.47 -52.01
C ALA A 304 -6.05 -3.04 -50.55
N SER A 305 -6.74 -3.65 -49.58
CA SER A 305 -6.47 -3.40 -48.16
C SER A 305 -5.03 -3.75 -47.76
N LYS A 306 -4.50 -4.90 -48.23
CA LYS A 306 -3.08 -5.26 -47.99
C LYS A 306 -2.11 -4.24 -48.60
N LEU A 307 -2.42 -3.71 -49.78
CA LEU A 307 -1.61 -2.65 -50.40
C LEU A 307 -1.66 -1.34 -49.60
N ARG A 308 -2.84 -0.95 -49.07
CA ARG A 308 -2.96 0.22 -48.18
C ARG A 308 -2.16 0.06 -46.90
N ASP A 309 -2.19 -1.13 -46.30
CA ASP A 309 -1.38 -1.43 -45.12
C ASP A 309 0.12 -1.28 -45.43
N LEU A 310 0.56 -1.74 -46.61
CA LEU A 310 1.94 -1.54 -47.06
C LEU A 310 2.25 -0.06 -47.30
N GLU A 311 1.35 0.69 -47.96
CA GLU A 311 1.53 2.12 -48.19
C GLU A 311 1.72 2.86 -46.86
N ASN A 312 0.85 2.59 -45.88
CA ASN A 312 0.93 3.16 -44.55
C ASN A 312 2.26 2.83 -43.86
N ARG A 313 2.71 1.57 -43.94
CA ARG A 313 4.01 1.15 -43.37
C ARG A 313 5.18 1.84 -44.06
N CYS A 314 5.19 1.92 -45.38
CA CYS A 314 6.21 2.64 -46.14
C CYS A 314 6.25 4.13 -45.77
N GLN A 315 5.08 4.78 -45.70
CA GLN A 315 4.99 6.19 -45.30
C GLN A 315 5.52 6.42 -43.87
N ILE A 316 5.28 5.49 -42.95
CA ILE A 316 5.84 5.53 -41.59
C ILE A 316 7.38 5.36 -41.65
N TRP A 317 7.90 4.37 -42.36
CA TRP A 317 9.34 4.14 -42.45
C TRP A 317 10.12 5.33 -43.02
N TYR A 318 9.64 5.91 -44.12
CA TYR A 318 10.36 6.95 -44.84
C TYR A 318 10.09 8.37 -44.33
N ASN A 319 8.95 8.65 -43.71
CA ASN A 319 8.60 10.00 -43.23
C ASN A 319 8.61 10.09 -41.68
N PRO A 320 9.60 10.80 -41.09
CA PRO A 320 9.66 11.03 -39.65
C PRO A 320 8.42 11.72 -39.06
N ASN A 321 7.73 12.57 -39.83
CA ASN A 321 6.54 13.28 -39.35
C ASN A 321 5.34 12.35 -39.24
N ASN A 322 5.20 11.39 -40.16
CA ASN A 322 4.14 10.38 -40.09
C ASN A 322 4.35 9.45 -38.90
N ARG A 323 5.60 9.08 -38.60
CA ARG A 323 5.96 8.35 -37.37
C ARG A 323 5.54 9.10 -36.11
N LYS A 324 5.88 10.39 -36.03
CA LYS A 324 5.48 11.24 -34.89
C LYS A 324 3.96 11.37 -34.78
N LYS A 325 3.25 11.46 -35.89
CA LYS A 325 1.78 11.52 -35.91
C LYS A 325 1.15 10.25 -35.36
N VAL A 326 1.54 9.08 -35.86
CA VAL A 326 1.04 7.77 -35.36
C VAL A 326 1.35 7.59 -33.87
N TRP A 327 2.54 7.98 -33.45
CA TRP A 327 2.95 8.00 -32.04
C TRP A 327 2.06 8.90 -31.19
N SER A 328 1.84 10.14 -31.64
CA SER A 328 1.04 11.14 -30.94
C SER A 328 -0.42 10.73 -30.83
N GLU A 329 -1.02 10.21 -31.90
CA GLU A 329 -2.41 9.74 -31.91
C GLU A 329 -2.61 8.62 -30.88
N PHE A 330 -1.69 7.66 -30.85
CA PHE A 330 -1.75 6.55 -29.91
C PHE A 330 -1.59 7.01 -28.44
N ASN A 331 -0.62 7.89 -28.15
CA ASN A 331 -0.42 8.41 -26.79
C ASN A 331 -1.58 9.28 -26.32
N SER A 332 -2.20 10.06 -27.21
CA SER A 332 -3.35 10.89 -26.88
C SER A 332 -4.65 10.10 -26.66
N GLY A 333 -4.77 8.91 -27.24
CA GLY A 333 -5.93 8.02 -27.07
C GLY A 333 -5.62 6.85 -26.13
N PRO A 334 -5.40 5.63 -26.66
CA PRO A 334 -5.19 4.43 -25.83
C PRO A 334 -4.09 4.54 -24.77
N GLY A 335 -2.98 5.24 -25.07
CA GLY A 335 -1.90 5.44 -24.11
C GLY A 335 -2.32 6.25 -22.88
N SER A 336 -3.16 7.28 -23.08
CA SER A 336 -3.71 8.10 -22.00
C SER A 336 -4.68 7.32 -21.12
N GLU A 337 -5.46 6.41 -21.72
CA GLU A 337 -6.39 5.54 -21.00
C GLU A 337 -5.64 4.53 -20.12
N ILE A 338 -4.54 3.96 -20.61
CA ILE A 338 -3.67 3.08 -19.81
C ILE A 338 -3.09 3.86 -18.63
N ALA A 339 -2.58 5.07 -18.87
CA ALA A 339 -2.03 5.92 -17.81
C ALA A 339 -3.08 6.28 -16.75
N ALA A 340 -4.29 6.66 -17.17
CA ALA A 340 -5.41 6.96 -16.28
C ALA A 340 -5.83 5.72 -15.48
N TRP A 341 -5.87 4.55 -16.11
CA TRP A 341 -6.20 3.30 -15.45
C TRP A 341 -5.18 2.92 -14.36
N ILE A 342 -3.87 3.06 -14.61
CA ILE A 342 -2.82 2.80 -13.61
C ILE A 342 -2.98 3.72 -12.39
N LEU A 343 -3.30 5.00 -12.64
CA LEU A 343 -3.56 5.95 -11.56
C LEU A 343 -4.80 5.59 -10.75
N SER A 344 -5.81 4.99 -11.38
CA SER A 344 -7.05 4.56 -10.71
C SER A 344 -6.92 3.25 -9.93
N THR A 345 -5.96 2.38 -10.26
CA THR A 345 -5.82 1.03 -9.68
C THR A 345 -5.00 0.96 -8.39
N GLU A 346 -4.63 2.13 -7.83
CA GLU A 346 -3.73 2.22 -6.67
C GLU A 346 -2.45 1.37 -6.85
N ALA A 347 -1.95 1.30 -8.09
CA ALA A 347 -0.82 0.46 -8.43
C ALA A 347 0.42 0.86 -7.60
N LYS A 348 1.05 -0.13 -6.97
CA LYS A 348 2.22 0.11 -6.12
C LYS A 348 3.44 0.34 -6.99
N LEU A 349 4.03 1.53 -6.91
CA LEU A 349 5.31 1.81 -7.55
C LEU A 349 6.43 1.08 -6.80
N ILE A 350 7.17 0.25 -7.52
CA ILE A 350 8.30 -0.51 -6.99
C ILE A 350 9.59 0.21 -7.39
N PRO A 351 10.49 0.53 -6.43
CA PRO A 351 11.77 1.11 -6.75
C PRO A 351 12.63 0.11 -7.53
N VAL A 352 13.21 0.57 -8.63
CA VAL A 352 14.15 -0.18 -9.47
C VAL A 352 15.51 0.50 -9.32
N ASN A 353 16.57 -0.28 -9.11
CA ASN A 353 17.93 0.27 -9.00
C ASN A 353 18.53 0.59 -10.39
N GLU A 354 19.70 1.25 -10.42
CA GLU A 354 20.38 1.61 -11.68
C GLU A 354 20.75 0.41 -12.56
N SER A 355 20.93 -0.78 -11.95
CA SER A 355 21.17 -2.04 -12.67
C SER A 355 19.90 -2.73 -13.17
N GLY A 356 18.72 -2.15 -12.94
CA GLY A 356 17.42 -2.70 -13.35
C GLY A 356 16.83 -3.75 -12.40
N GLU A 357 17.43 -3.96 -11.23
CA GLU A 357 16.99 -4.95 -10.25
C GLU A 357 15.99 -4.33 -9.29
N PHE A 358 15.00 -5.14 -8.91
CA PHE A 358 13.96 -4.74 -7.96
C PHE A 358 13.70 -5.86 -6.96
N THR A 359 13.15 -5.46 -5.80
CA THR A 359 12.69 -6.39 -4.78
C THR A 359 11.37 -5.90 -4.24
N ILE A 360 10.37 -6.78 -4.29
CA ILE A 360 9.06 -6.59 -3.68
C ILE A 360 9.11 -7.35 -2.36
N PRO A 361 9.10 -6.66 -1.21
CA PRO A 361 9.32 -7.29 0.08
C PRO A 361 8.20 -8.25 0.46
N GLU A 362 6.96 -7.92 0.10
CA GLU A 362 5.75 -8.70 0.38
C GLU A 362 4.77 -8.56 -0.79
N CYS A 363 4.46 -9.67 -1.44
CA CYS A 363 3.38 -9.77 -2.43
C CYS A 363 2.87 -11.23 -2.54
N SER A 364 1.93 -11.43 -3.47
CA SER A 364 1.52 -12.76 -3.91
C SER A 364 2.67 -13.48 -4.63
N ASN A 365 2.54 -14.80 -4.75
CA ASN A 365 3.44 -15.57 -5.60
C ASN A 365 3.30 -15.06 -7.05
N LEU A 366 4.38 -14.55 -7.62
CA LEU A 366 4.43 -14.12 -9.00
C LEU A 366 5.16 -15.20 -9.80
N ASP A 367 4.40 -16.03 -10.49
CA ASP A 367 4.92 -16.86 -11.57
C ASP A 367 4.97 -16.06 -12.88
N LYS A 368 5.40 -16.68 -13.98
CA LYS A 368 5.54 -16.01 -15.27
C LYS A 368 4.22 -15.43 -15.80
N ASN A 369 3.09 -16.11 -15.57
CA ASN A 369 1.79 -15.70 -16.08
C ASN A 369 1.18 -14.60 -15.20
N ALA A 370 1.24 -14.76 -13.88
CA ALA A 370 0.83 -13.74 -12.92
C ALA A 370 1.65 -12.46 -13.09
N ALA A 371 2.95 -12.57 -13.37
CA ALA A 371 3.80 -11.42 -13.68
C ALA A 371 3.35 -10.69 -14.96
N ALA A 372 3.02 -11.40 -16.03
CA ALA A 372 2.50 -10.80 -17.27
C ALA A 372 1.22 -9.98 -17.05
N ASN A 373 0.39 -10.38 -16.09
CA ASN A 373 -0.90 -9.76 -15.81
C ASN A 373 -0.88 -8.74 -14.66
N CYS A 374 0.12 -8.76 -13.79
CA CYS A 374 0.18 -7.93 -12.59
C CYS A 374 1.38 -6.98 -12.54
N LEU A 375 2.39 -7.16 -13.39
CA LEU A 375 3.54 -6.26 -13.50
C LEU A 375 3.50 -5.47 -14.81
N LEU A 376 3.62 -4.16 -14.68
CA LEU A 376 3.69 -3.26 -15.82
C LEU A 376 4.92 -2.36 -15.69
N VAL A 377 5.77 -2.37 -16.70
CA VAL A 377 6.95 -1.51 -16.78
C VAL A 377 6.57 -0.26 -17.56
N SER A 378 6.92 0.91 -17.05
CA SER A 378 6.81 2.16 -17.78
C SER A 378 8.16 2.81 -17.99
N THR A 379 8.36 3.36 -19.18
CA THR A 379 9.53 4.17 -19.57
C THR A 379 9.05 5.35 -20.37
N ARG A 380 9.91 6.36 -20.56
CA ARG A 380 9.58 7.50 -21.44
C ARG A 380 10.42 7.52 -22.70
N ILE A 381 9.78 7.87 -23.81
CA ILE A 381 10.40 8.07 -25.12
C ILE A 381 9.95 9.44 -25.63
N ASN A 382 10.88 10.38 -25.82
CA ASN A 382 10.59 11.75 -26.22
C ASN A 382 9.57 12.47 -25.31
N GLY A 383 9.57 12.17 -24.01
CA GLY A 383 8.63 12.75 -23.03
C GLY A 383 7.28 12.01 -22.90
N ASP A 384 6.98 11.07 -23.81
CA ASP A 384 5.75 10.28 -23.74
C ASP A 384 5.94 8.99 -22.96
N SER A 385 4.94 8.62 -22.15
CA SER A 385 4.97 7.40 -21.35
C SER A 385 4.60 6.18 -22.19
N VAL A 386 5.46 5.17 -22.14
CA VAL A 386 5.28 3.88 -22.79
C VAL A 386 5.10 2.84 -21.71
N PHE A 387 4.09 1.98 -21.87
CA PHE A 387 3.79 0.89 -20.95
C PHE A 387 4.08 -0.44 -21.63
N LEU A 388 4.81 -1.30 -20.94
CA LEU A 388 5.30 -2.57 -21.44
C LEU A 388 4.89 -3.66 -20.45
N ALA A 389 4.08 -4.61 -20.91
CA ALA A 389 3.74 -5.79 -20.14
C ALA A 389 4.97 -6.66 -19.87
N TRP A 390 4.99 -7.34 -18.73
CA TRP A 390 6.06 -8.27 -18.40
C TRP A 390 6.17 -9.39 -19.45
N GLY A 391 7.38 -9.62 -19.98
CA GLY A 391 7.60 -10.55 -21.09
C GLY A 391 7.39 -9.95 -22.49
N SER A 392 7.15 -8.64 -22.61
CA SER A 392 7.16 -7.95 -23.90
C SER A 392 8.53 -8.07 -24.58
N LYS A 393 8.55 -8.14 -25.93
CA LYS A 393 9.79 -8.22 -26.72
C LYS A 393 10.73 -7.02 -26.56
N PHE A 394 10.20 -5.91 -26.06
CA PHE A 394 10.97 -4.68 -25.78
C PHE A 394 11.66 -4.74 -24.42
N LEU A 395 11.35 -5.74 -23.59
CA LEU A 395 11.91 -5.97 -22.26
C LEU A 395 12.69 -7.28 -22.23
N ALA A 396 13.99 -7.21 -21.95
CA ALA A 396 14.73 -8.37 -21.51
C ALA A 396 14.40 -8.59 -20.03
N SER A 397 13.35 -9.38 -19.80
CA SER A 397 12.88 -9.74 -18.46
C SER A 397 13.60 -11.01 -18.03
N GLN A 398 14.41 -10.96 -16.98
CA GLN A 398 14.94 -12.20 -16.37
C GLN A 398 13.82 -12.91 -15.60
N GLU A 399 14.00 -14.21 -15.36
CA GLU A 399 13.02 -15.01 -14.63
C GLU A 399 12.83 -14.46 -13.21
N ILE A 400 11.58 -14.27 -12.82
CA ILE A 400 11.22 -13.75 -11.51
C ILE A 400 11.45 -14.83 -10.46
N GLN A 401 12.12 -14.48 -9.38
CA GLN A 401 12.33 -15.37 -8.24
C GLN A 401 11.36 -15.00 -7.12
N SER A 402 10.37 -15.86 -6.92
CA SER A 402 9.40 -15.80 -5.82
C SER A 402 9.87 -16.71 -4.68
N THR A 403 10.27 -16.11 -3.57
CA THR A 403 10.73 -16.83 -2.37
C THR A 403 9.68 -16.73 -1.26
N GLN A 404 9.26 -17.86 -0.71
CA GLN A 404 8.29 -17.86 0.38
C GLN A 404 8.92 -17.26 1.64
N ILE A 405 8.23 -16.30 2.26
CA ILE A 405 8.69 -15.69 3.50
C ILE A 405 8.44 -16.69 4.65
N PRO A 406 9.46 -17.00 5.48
CA PRO A 406 9.29 -17.92 6.59
C PRO A 406 8.23 -17.46 7.58
N ARG A 407 7.42 -18.38 8.10
CA ARG A 407 6.35 -18.08 9.07
C ARG A 407 6.87 -17.37 10.33
N ASP A 408 8.07 -17.73 10.77
CA ASP A 408 8.74 -17.13 11.92
C ASP A 408 8.95 -15.62 11.77
N VAL A 409 9.12 -15.11 10.53
CA VAL A 409 9.28 -13.68 10.27
C VAL A 409 7.98 -12.92 10.52
N PHE A 410 6.82 -13.52 10.21
CA PHE A 410 5.51 -12.93 10.51
C PHE A 410 5.20 -12.97 12.00
N LEU A 411 5.48 -14.11 12.66
CA LEU A 411 5.28 -14.22 14.12
C LEU A 411 6.15 -13.24 14.92
N ALA A 412 7.36 -12.94 14.45
CA ALA A 412 8.23 -11.97 15.11
C ALA A 412 7.75 -10.51 14.97
N ARG A 413 6.87 -10.22 14.00
CA ARG A 413 6.31 -8.89 13.76
C ARG A 413 4.98 -8.65 14.47
N GLU A 414 4.28 -9.71 14.89
CA GLU A 414 3.05 -9.59 15.65
C GLU A 414 3.36 -9.37 17.15
N GLU A 415 3.02 -8.19 17.66
CA GLU A 415 2.99 -7.94 19.11
C GLU A 415 1.73 -8.59 19.71
N TYR A 416 1.90 -9.77 20.31
CA TYR A 416 0.81 -10.44 21.02
C TYR A 416 0.56 -9.78 22.37
N LYS A 417 -0.54 -9.01 22.49
CA LYS A 417 -1.07 -8.60 23.80
C LYS A 417 -1.86 -9.78 24.39
N VAL A 418 -1.30 -10.43 25.41
CA VAL A 418 -2.03 -11.43 26.20
C VAL A 418 -3.09 -10.72 27.03
N THR A 419 -4.35 -10.79 26.63
CA THR A 419 -5.48 -10.42 27.49
C THR A 419 -5.90 -11.66 28.28
N THR A 420 -5.60 -11.65 29.58
CA THR A 420 -6.09 -12.62 30.58
C THR A 420 -7.57 -12.47 30.85
#